data_AF-K2C928-F1
#
_entry.id   AF-K2C928-F1
#
_cell.length_a   1.000
_cell.length_b   1.000
_cell.length_c   1.000
_cell.angle_alpha   90.00
_cell.angle_beta   90.00
_cell.angle_gamma   90.00
#
_symmetry.space_group_name_H-M   'P 1'
#
loop_
_entity.id
_entity.type
_entity.pdbx_description
1 polymer ?
#
loop_
_entity_poly.entity_id
_entity_poly.type
_entity_poly.pdbx_seq_one_letter_code
_entity_poly.pdbx_strand_id
1 'polypeptide(L)'
;MKKTVLAALALTMAAIMPLPAQVDELQKSSCKEFGAFNIFASDTSALLISLDDALNSALSNNIALNVENYRPQISETVVEKEKARFDPALNAEVSGSERVGKSLSQQGRLNDSTSNTTNAAVSLDQLSTSGTRTSVELSNSRSRSATTNDLYATRLGLTLEHPLQRGAGRTVNLISLRKAELDLDWSEFELQGFVLSLAARVETLYWQYYLRLRQLEIVGESLELAKRQREETGRRI
;
A
#
# COMPACT_ATOMS: atom_id res chain seq x y z
N MET A 1 -11.87 -28.60 55.34
CA MET A 1 -13.30 -28.97 55.25
C MET A 1 -13.68 -29.14 53.79
N LYS A 2 -14.26 -30.30 53.44
CA LYS A 2 -15.12 -30.65 52.27
C LYS A 2 -14.50 -30.54 50.85
N LYS A 3 -14.09 -31.67 50.25
CA LYS A 3 -14.80 -32.54 49.25
C LYS A 3 -14.81 -31.93 47.83
N THR A 4 -13.88 -32.29 46.93
CA THR A 4 -13.94 -33.37 45.88
C THR A 4 -15.04 -33.24 44.84
N VAL A 5 -14.69 -33.34 43.54
CA VAL A 5 -15.25 -34.29 42.51
C VAL A 5 -15.42 -33.71 41.08
N LEU A 6 -14.84 -34.43 40.08
CA LEU A 6 -15.17 -34.60 38.63
C LEU A 6 -15.10 -33.39 37.68
N ALA A 7 -14.78 -33.48 36.38
CA ALA A 7 -14.77 -34.61 35.45
C ALA A 7 -13.73 -34.40 34.33
N ALA A 8 -13.17 -35.51 33.85
CA ALA A 8 -12.44 -35.61 32.59
C ALA A 8 -13.41 -35.48 31.40
N LEU A 9 -12.99 -34.79 30.34
CA LEU A 9 -13.50 -35.03 28.99
C LEU A 9 -12.36 -34.89 27.99
N ALA A 10 -11.83 -36.04 27.57
CA ALA A 10 -11.00 -36.17 26.39
C ALA A 10 -11.90 -35.96 25.16
N LEU A 11 -11.58 -34.96 24.33
CA LEU A 11 -12.18 -34.83 23.01
C LEU A 11 -11.09 -35.06 21.96
N THR A 12 -11.10 -36.28 21.43
CA THR A 12 -10.36 -36.73 20.25
C THR A 12 -10.81 -35.91 19.04
N MET A 13 -9.95 -35.01 18.55
CA MET A 13 -10.18 -34.34 17.28
C MET A 13 -9.72 -35.29 16.17
N ALA A 14 -10.70 -35.84 15.46
CA ALA A 14 -10.49 -36.72 14.33
C ALA A 14 -9.65 -36.03 13.24
N ALA A 15 -8.63 -36.74 12.78
CA ALA A 15 -7.85 -36.38 11.61
C ALA A 15 -8.75 -36.39 10.37
N ILE A 16 -9.02 -35.22 9.81
CA ILE A 16 -9.60 -35.08 8.47
C ILE A 16 -8.42 -35.19 7.50
N MET A 17 -8.24 -36.39 6.95
CA MET A 17 -7.41 -36.60 5.77
C MET A 17 -7.98 -35.77 4.61
N PRO A 18 -7.17 -34.99 3.88
CA PRO A 18 -7.59 -34.52 2.58
C PRO A 18 -7.64 -35.72 1.62
N LEU A 19 -8.80 -35.92 1.00
CA LEU A 19 -8.93 -36.81 -0.16
C LEU A 19 -7.84 -36.44 -1.18
N PRO A 20 -7.10 -37.40 -1.75
CA PRO A 20 -6.38 -37.14 -2.99
C PRO A 20 -7.44 -36.92 -4.07
N ALA A 21 -7.71 -35.66 -4.42
CA ALA A 21 -8.31 -35.35 -5.70
C ALA A 21 -7.31 -35.81 -6.76
N GLN A 22 -7.57 -36.95 -7.37
CA GLN A 22 -6.91 -37.36 -8.60
C GLN A 22 -7.31 -36.35 -9.66
N VAL A 23 -6.43 -35.37 -9.89
CA VAL A 23 -6.39 -34.63 -11.13
C VAL A 23 -5.95 -35.64 -12.17
N ASP A 24 -6.90 -36.10 -12.97
CA ASP A 24 -6.61 -36.90 -14.16
C ASP A 24 -5.71 -36.03 -15.04
N GLU A 25 -4.42 -36.37 -15.11
CA GLU A 25 -3.47 -35.69 -15.99
C GLU A 25 -4.00 -35.85 -17.42
N LEU A 26 -4.47 -34.74 -18.01
CA LEU A 26 -4.76 -34.70 -19.43
C LEU A 26 -3.52 -35.16 -20.17
N GLN A 27 -3.66 -36.35 -20.76
CA GLN A 27 -2.63 -37.08 -21.48
C GLN A 27 -1.95 -36.13 -22.45
N LYS A 28 -0.72 -35.71 -22.09
CA LYS A 28 0.10 -34.74 -22.83
C LYS A 28 0.26 -35.29 -24.24
N SER A 29 -0.54 -34.76 -25.17
CA SER A 29 -0.47 -35.11 -26.58
C SER A 29 0.98 -34.92 -27.02
N SER A 30 1.56 -35.97 -27.60
CA SER A 30 2.92 -36.02 -28.11
C SER A 30 3.18 -34.81 -29.04
N CYS A 31 3.62 -33.70 -28.47
CA CYS A 31 4.32 -32.66 -29.21
C CYS A 31 5.72 -33.20 -29.42
N LYS A 32 6.08 -33.42 -30.69
CA LYS A 32 7.46 -33.66 -31.08
C LYS A 32 8.32 -32.54 -30.52
N GLU A 33 9.33 -32.94 -29.77
CA GLU A 33 10.34 -32.09 -29.19
C GLU A 33 11.22 -31.54 -30.33
N PHE A 34 10.99 -30.28 -30.70
CA PHE A 34 11.82 -29.59 -31.68
C PHE A 34 12.84 -28.73 -30.92
N GLY A 35 14.12 -29.07 -31.12
CA GLY A 35 15.26 -28.58 -30.36
C GLY A 35 15.39 -27.07 -30.36
N ALA A 36 15.49 -26.52 -29.17
CA ALA A 36 15.69 -25.11 -28.87
C ALA A 36 17.09 -24.55 -29.26
N PHE A 37 17.22 -23.42 -29.97
CA PHE A 37 18.46 -22.61 -30.00
C PHE A 37 18.37 -21.34 -29.13
N ASN A 38 19.24 -21.21 -28.10
CA ASN A 38 19.34 -20.05 -27.21
C ASN A 38 20.77 -19.47 -27.29
N ILE A 39 20.91 -18.15 -27.47
CA ILE A 39 22.20 -17.47 -27.78
C ILE A 39 22.93 -16.89 -26.56
N PHE A 40 22.41 -17.04 -25.33
CA PHE A 40 23.02 -16.43 -24.12
C PHE A 40 23.17 -17.35 -22.90
N ALA A 41 23.05 -18.67 -23.08
CA ALA A 41 23.46 -19.63 -22.06
C ALA A 41 24.24 -20.75 -22.74
N SER A 42 25.42 -21.06 -22.20
CA SER A 42 26.22 -22.22 -22.55
C SER A 42 25.59 -23.50 -22.00
N ASP A 43 24.36 -23.76 -22.43
CA ASP A 43 23.68 -25.05 -22.45
C ASP A 43 22.56 -24.96 -23.49
N THR A 44 22.71 -25.76 -24.55
CA THR A 44 21.93 -25.69 -25.78
C THR A 44 20.60 -26.44 -25.60
N SER A 45 19.76 -25.97 -24.68
CA SER A 45 18.36 -26.36 -24.59
C SER A 45 17.56 -25.08 -24.61
N ALA A 46 17.20 -24.56 -25.79
CA ALA A 46 16.32 -23.40 -25.72
C ALA A 46 15.02 -23.76 -25.03
N LEU A 47 14.58 -22.77 -24.27
CA LEU A 47 13.40 -22.81 -23.46
C LEU A 47 12.23 -23.29 -24.34
N LEU A 48 11.88 -24.56 -24.18
CA LEU A 48 10.55 -25.08 -24.49
C LEU A 48 9.63 -24.56 -23.40
N ILE A 49 9.40 -23.25 -23.40
CA ILE A 49 8.47 -22.62 -22.48
C ILE A 49 7.07 -22.80 -23.06
N SER A 50 6.13 -23.28 -22.25
CA SER A 50 4.72 -23.24 -22.61
C SER A 50 4.18 -21.82 -22.46
N LEU A 51 3.03 -21.51 -23.06
CA LEU A 51 2.38 -20.21 -22.86
C LEU A 51 2.08 -19.95 -21.37
N ASP A 52 1.59 -20.98 -20.67
CA ASP A 52 1.28 -20.90 -19.24
C ASP A 52 2.54 -20.66 -18.40
N ASP A 53 3.66 -21.32 -18.71
CA ASP A 53 4.93 -21.09 -18.03
C ASP A 53 5.47 -19.67 -18.29
N ALA A 54 5.31 -19.16 -19.51
CA ALA A 54 5.69 -17.80 -19.87
C ALA A 54 4.85 -16.76 -19.11
N LEU A 55 3.54 -17.00 -18.98
CA LEU A 55 2.62 -16.15 -18.25
C LEU A 55 2.92 -16.16 -16.74
N ASN A 56 3.09 -17.35 -16.14
CA ASN A 56 3.41 -17.49 -14.73
C ASN A 56 4.77 -16.89 -14.39
N SER A 57 5.77 -17.09 -15.24
CA SER A 57 7.09 -16.48 -15.08
C SER A 57 7.03 -14.96 -15.17
N ALA A 58 6.23 -14.42 -16.10
CA ALA A 58 6.04 -12.97 -16.22
C ALA A 58 5.27 -12.39 -15.03
N LEU A 59 4.18 -13.01 -14.57
CA LEU A 59 3.40 -12.50 -13.45
C LEU A 59 4.15 -12.57 -12.12
N SER A 60 4.96 -13.62 -11.90
CA SER A 60 5.72 -13.76 -10.64
C SER A 60 6.98 -12.90 -10.58
N ASN A 61 7.66 -12.68 -11.72
CA ASN A 61 8.96 -12.00 -11.73
C ASN A 61 8.92 -10.55 -12.25
N ASN A 62 7.75 -10.03 -12.63
CA ASN A 62 7.66 -8.67 -13.14
C ASN A 62 7.71 -7.63 -12.00
N ILE A 63 8.81 -6.89 -11.94
CA ILE A 63 9.04 -5.82 -10.97
C ILE A 63 7.99 -4.71 -11.07
N ALA A 64 7.56 -4.36 -12.29
CA ALA A 64 6.54 -3.32 -12.49
C ALA A 64 5.18 -3.76 -11.94
N LEU A 65 4.82 -5.04 -12.04
CA LEU A 65 3.61 -5.56 -11.39
C LEU A 65 3.72 -5.48 -9.86
N ASN A 66 4.88 -5.80 -9.29
CA ASN A 66 5.12 -5.65 -7.85
C ASN A 66 4.99 -4.19 -7.38
N VAL A 67 5.45 -3.22 -8.19
CA VAL A 67 5.26 -1.80 -7.89
C VAL A 67 3.79 -1.39 -7.98
N GLU A 68 3.09 -1.83 -9.03
CA GLU A 68 1.68 -1.49 -9.24
C GLU A 68 0.78 -2.08 -8.14
N ASN A 69 1.12 -3.25 -7.60
CA ASN A 69 0.43 -3.86 -6.46
C ASN A 69 0.42 -2.99 -5.19
N TYR A 70 1.37 -2.08 -5.02
CA TYR A 70 1.38 -1.16 -3.87
C TYR A 70 0.40 0.01 -4.04
N ARG A 71 -0.06 0.32 -5.26
CA ARG A 71 -0.96 1.46 -5.47
C ARG A 71 -2.28 1.33 -4.69
N PRO A 72 -3.03 0.21 -4.77
CA PRO A 72 -4.26 0.06 -3.98
C PRO A 72 -4.00 0.18 -2.48
N GLN A 73 -2.91 -0.41 -1.98
CA GLN A 73 -2.54 -0.33 -0.56
C GLN A 73 -2.27 1.12 -0.12
N ILE A 74 -1.58 1.90 -0.94
CA ILE A 74 -1.37 3.33 -0.69
C ILE A 74 -2.71 4.07 -0.67
N SER A 75 -3.59 3.81 -1.63
CA SER A 75 -4.91 4.44 -1.71
C SER A 75 -5.79 4.07 -0.50
N GLU A 76 -5.69 2.85 0.01
CA GLU A 76 -6.36 2.41 1.24
C GLU A 76 -5.92 3.26 2.44
N THR A 77 -4.61 3.52 2.59
CA THR A 77 -4.13 4.42 3.66
C THR A 77 -4.67 5.84 3.53
N VAL A 78 -5.01 6.30 2.32
CA VAL A 78 -5.65 7.62 2.12
C VAL A 78 -7.08 7.59 2.61
N VAL A 79 -7.83 6.51 2.37
CA VAL A 79 -9.17 6.31 2.93
C VAL A 79 -9.11 6.30 4.46
N GLU A 80 -8.17 5.57 5.05
CA GLU A 80 -7.98 5.54 6.51
C GLU A 80 -7.64 6.91 7.07
N LYS A 81 -6.78 7.69 6.41
CA LYS A 81 -6.47 9.08 6.80
C LYS A 81 -7.71 9.97 6.77
N GLU A 82 -8.55 9.86 5.74
CA GLU A 82 -9.78 10.63 5.66
C GLU A 82 -10.80 10.22 6.72
N LYS A 83 -10.83 8.94 7.12
CA LYS A 83 -11.63 8.47 8.28
C LYS A 83 -11.07 9.04 9.59
N ALA A 84 -9.75 9.00 9.77
CA ALA A 84 -9.06 9.46 10.98
C ALA A 84 -9.27 10.94 11.27
N ARG A 85 -9.65 11.75 10.28
CA ARG A 85 -10.04 13.17 10.49
C ARG A 85 -11.24 13.35 11.43
N PHE A 86 -12.05 12.31 11.62
CA PHE A 86 -13.21 12.32 12.53
C PHE A 86 -12.93 11.66 13.87
N ASP A 87 -11.74 11.09 14.05
CA ASP A 87 -11.31 10.49 15.30
C ASP A 87 -10.91 11.57 16.31
N PRO A 88 -11.13 11.34 17.62
CA PRO A 88 -10.73 12.28 18.65
C PRO A 88 -9.19 12.33 18.74
N ALA A 89 -8.63 13.54 18.67
CA ALA A 89 -7.20 13.79 18.84
C ALA A 89 -6.91 14.27 20.26
N LEU A 90 -5.99 13.61 20.95
CA LEU A 90 -5.46 14.05 22.24
C LEU A 90 -4.16 14.82 21.98
N ASN A 91 -4.14 16.10 22.32
CA ASN A 91 -2.97 16.95 22.22
C ASN A 91 -2.46 17.26 23.62
N ALA A 92 -1.14 17.27 23.79
CA ALA A 92 -0.49 17.71 25.02
C ALA A 92 0.70 18.59 24.65
N GLU A 93 0.74 19.79 25.20
CA GLU A 93 1.78 20.77 24.92
C GLU A 93 2.35 21.33 26.23
N VAL A 94 3.67 21.47 26.28
CA VAL A 94 4.37 22.21 27.33
C VAL A 94 5.31 23.18 26.65
N SER A 95 5.15 24.47 26.96
CA SER A 95 5.96 25.54 26.39
C SER A 95 6.51 26.46 27.45
N GLY A 96 7.72 26.95 27.24
CA GLY A 96 8.40 27.91 28.09
C GLY A 96 8.86 29.10 27.26
N SER A 97 8.64 30.30 27.76
CA SER A 97 9.11 31.53 27.12
C SER A 97 9.71 32.47 28.15
N GLU A 98 10.80 33.11 27.79
CA GLU A 98 11.39 34.22 28.52
C GLU A 98 11.39 35.44 27.62
N ARG A 99 10.95 36.57 28.16
CA ARG A 99 11.01 37.87 27.49
C ARG A 99 11.84 38.80 28.34
N VAL A 100 12.93 39.30 27.76
CA VAL A 100 13.76 40.34 28.34
C VAL A 100 13.43 41.65 27.65
N GLY A 101 13.01 42.65 28.43
CA GLY A 101 12.67 43.97 27.93
C GLY A 101 13.01 45.05 28.95
N LYS A 102 12.58 46.28 28.67
CA LYS A 102 12.69 47.39 29.63
C LYS A 102 11.29 47.80 30.08
N SER A 103 11.11 48.00 31.37
CA SER A 103 9.88 48.50 31.97
C SER A 103 10.12 49.89 32.54
N LEU A 104 9.18 50.80 32.33
CA LEU A 104 9.24 52.16 32.87
C LEU A 104 8.63 52.15 34.28
N SER A 105 9.44 52.49 35.29
CA SER A 105 8.95 52.60 36.67
C SER A 105 8.03 53.82 36.83
N GLN A 106 7.20 53.82 37.89
CA GLN A 106 6.37 54.99 38.25
C GLN A 106 7.20 56.27 38.50
N GLN A 107 8.52 56.15 38.74
CA GLN A 107 9.44 57.29 38.86
C GLN A 107 10.13 57.68 37.55
N GLY A 108 9.67 57.19 36.39
CA GLY A 108 10.22 57.54 35.08
C GLY A 108 11.59 56.92 34.76
N ARG A 109 12.00 55.86 35.48
CA ARG A 109 13.27 55.15 35.24
C ARG A 109 13.04 53.91 34.39
N LEU A 110 13.88 53.69 33.40
CA LEU A 110 13.91 52.44 32.62
C LEU A 110 14.67 51.37 33.40
N ASN A 111 13.98 50.32 33.81
CA ASN A 111 14.56 49.16 34.47
C ASN A 111 14.52 47.95 33.55
N ASP A 112 15.52 47.08 33.65
CA ASP A 112 15.48 45.79 32.95
C ASP A 112 14.39 44.91 33.58
N SER A 113 13.58 44.30 32.72
CA SER A 113 12.44 43.48 33.10
C SER A 113 12.53 42.15 32.37
N THR A 114 12.77 41.08 33.12
CA THR A 114 12.59 39.71 32.63
C THR A 114 11.21 39.21 33.04
N SER A 115 10.52 38.57 32.10
CA SER A 115 9.27 37.85 32.35
C SER A 115 9.35 36.44 31.80
N ASN A 116 9.07 35.46 32.66
CA ASN A 116 9.08 34.05 32.33
C ASN A 116 7.64 33.52 32.34
N THR A 117 7.26 32.79 31.30
CA THR A 117 5.96 32.14 31.21
C THR A 117 6.16 30.68 30.85
N THR A 118 5.57 29.79 31.64
CA THR A 118 5.53 28.35 31.38
C THR A 118 4.07 27.94 31.25
N ASN A 119 3.71 27.34 30.13
CA ASN A 119 2.36 26.85 29.86
C ASN A 119 2.41 25.34 29.72
N ALA A 120 1.38 24.67 30.23
CA ALA A 120 1.10 23.28 29.99
C ALA A 120 -0.38 23.16 29.63
N ALA A 121 -0.70 22.47 28.54
CA ALA A 121 -2.07 22.27 28.09
C ALA A 121 -2.27 20.82 27.65
N VAL A 122 -3.45 20.27 27.93
CA VAL A 122 -3.92 19.01 27.38
C VAL A 122 -5.29 19.26 26.79
N SER A 123 -5.49 18.91 25.52
CA SER A 123 -6.76 19.07 24.81
C SER A 123 -7.21 17.75 24.17
N LEU A 124 -8.52 17.54 24.15
CA LEU A 124 -9.18 16.48 23.40
C LEU A 124 -10.10 17.14 22.38
N ASP A 125 -9.78 16.98 21.10
CA ASP A 125 -10.44 17.64 19.99
C ASP A 125 -11.09 16.60 19.08
N GLN A 126 -12.37 16.77 18.73
CA GLN A 126 -13.05 15.87 17.82
C GLN A 126 -13.92 16.63 16.81
N LEU A 127 -13.81 16.25 15.54
CA LEU A 127 -14.73 16.66 14.48
C LEU A 127 -15.76 15.54 14.24
N SER A 128 -17.03 15.84 14.49
CA SER A 128 -18.12 14.93 14.14
C SER A 128 -18.37 14.92 12.63
N THR A 129 -18.83 13.79 12.10
CA THR A 129 -19.31 13.66 10.72
C THR A 129 -20.44 14.65 10.35
N SER A 130 -21.14 15.19 11.36
CA SER A 130 -22.15 16.23 11.17
C SER A 130 -21.58 17.63 10.85
N GLY A 131 -20.27 17.83 11.05
CA GLY A 131 -19.59 19.13 10.97
C GLY A 131 -19.38 19.82 12.32
N THR A 132 -19.91 19.25 13.41
CA THR A 132 -19.76 19.80 14.77
C THR A 132 -18.36 19.55 15.30
N ARG A 133 -17.69 20.58 15.82
CA ARG A 133 -16.41 20.46 16.52
C ARG A 133 -16.64 20.52 18.02
N THR A 134 -16.05 19.59 18.74
CA THR A 134 -16.07 19.54 20.20
C THR A 134 -14.62 19.55 20.69
N SER A 135 -14.30 20.45 21.61
CA SER A 135 -13.00 20.43 22.29
C SER A 135 -13.15 20.54 23.80
N VAL A 136 -12.30 19.80 24.50
CA VAL A 136 -12.15 19.88 25.96
C VAL A 136 -10.68 20.16 26.24
N GLU A 137 -10.39 21.24 26.95
CA GLU A 137 -9.02 21.67 27.22
C GLU A 137 -8.81 21.90 28.71
N LEU A 138 -7.73 21.35 29.25
CA LEU A 138 -7.18 21.68 30.55
C LEU A 138 -5.83 22.36 30.36
N SER A 139 -5.73 23.63 30.76
CA SER A 139 -4.48 24.38 30.69
C SER A 139 -4.06 24.94 32.05
N ASN A 140 -2.75 25.00 32.26
CA ASN A 140 -2.10 25.61 33.40
C ASN A 140 -0.99 26.55 32.88
N SER A 141 -0.99 27.79 33.34
CA SER A 141 0.05 28.77 33.03
C SER A 141 0.68 29.28 34.32
N ARG A 142 2.00 29.27 34.38
CA ARG A 142 2.80 29.97 35.38
C ARG A 142 3.46 31.18 34.74
N SER A 143 3.24 32.36 35.29
CA SER A 143 3.89 33.60 34.87
C SER A 143 4.66 34.23 36.02
N ARG A 144 5.88 34.67 35.76
CA ARG A 144 6.74 35.39 36.71
C ARG A 144 7.30 36.62 36.02
N SER A 145 7.32 37.75 36.69
CA SER A 145 7.89 39.00 36.16
C SER A 145 8.87 39.61 37.15
N ALA A 146 9.71 40.54 36.69
CA ALA A 146 10.65 41.25 37.56
C ALA A 146 9.99 41.96 38.76
N THR A 147 8.71 42.33 38.63
CA THR A 147 7.93 43.05 39.65
C THR A 147 6.88 42.19 40.36
N THR A 148 6.69 40.92 39.96
CA THR A 148 5.59 40.09 40.46
C THR A 148 6.04 38.65 40.66
N ASN A 149 5.69 38.07 41.81
CA ASN A 149 5.92 36.67 42.15
C ASN A 149 5.18 35.72 41.19
N ASP A 150 5.41 34.41 41.35
CA ASP A 150 4.77 33.38 40.54
C ASP A 150 3.24 33.48 40.58
N LEU A 151 2.64 33.75 39.43
CA LEU A 151 1.21 33.73 39.17
C LEU A 151 0.86 32.41 38.49
N TYR A 152 -0.09 31.67 39.05
CA TYR A 152 -0.62 30.46 38.47
C TYR A 152 -2.06 30.68 38.01
N ALA A 153 -2.38 30.24 36.80
CA ALA A 153 -3.75 30.20 36.30
C ALA A 153 -4.03 28.80 35.74
N THR A 154 -5.11 28.18 36.21
CA THR A 154 -5.61 26.89 35.71
C THR A 154 -6.98 27.12 35.08
N ARG A 155 -7.19 26.58 33.88
CA ARG A 155 -8.45 26.69 33.13
C ARG A 155 -8.88 25.30 32.66
N LEU A 156 -10.15 24.98 32.90
CA LEU A 156 -10.86 23.90 32.23
C LEU A 156 -11.88 24.53 31.29
N GLY A 157 -11.80 24.23 30.00
CA GLY A 157 -12.68 24.74 28.96
C GLY A 157 -13.37 23.61 28.20
N LEU A 158 -14.65 23.81 27.89
CA LEU A 158 -15.39 23.00 26.93
C LEU A 158 -15.90 23.93 25.83
N THR A 159 -15.58 23.61 24.59
CA THR A 159 -16.01 24.35 23.41
C THR A 159 -16.82 23.44 22.50
N LEU A 160 -17.99 23.92 22.09
CA LEU A 160 -18.85 23.25 21.12
C LEU A 160 -19.16 24.23 19.98
N GLU A 161 -18.68 23.91 18.79
CA GLU A 161 -18.89 24.71 17.59
C GLU A 161 -19.75 23.93 16.60
N HIS A 162 -20.95 24.43 16.32
CA HIS A 162 -21.91 23.76 15.42
C HIS A 162 -22.24 24.65 14.21
N PRO A 163 -21.96 24.21 12.97
CA PRO A 163 -22.38 24.95 11.79
C PRO A 163 -23.91 24.84 11.60
N LEU A 164 -24.59 25.97 11.38
CA LEU A 164 -26.06 26.02 11.26
C LEU A 164 -26.58 25.90 9.81
N GLN A 165 -25.74 26.18 8.81
CA GLN A 165 -26.12 26.13 7.39
C GLN A 165 -25.01 25.53 6.53
N ARG A 166 -24.16 26.35 5.90
CA ARG A 166 -23.04 25.87 5.08
C ARG A 166 -22.02 25.15 5.98
N GLY A 167 -21.67 23.92 5.62
CA GLY A 167 -20.79 23.05 6.41
C GLY A 167 -21.52 22.13 7.38
N ALA A 168 -22.85 22.27 7.52
CA ALA A 168 -23.66 21.31 8.28
C ALA A 168 -23.99 20.08 7.43
N GLY A 169 -24.04 18.92 8.09
CA GLY A 169 -24.52 17.67 7.52
C GLY A 169 -23.42 16.74 7.01
N ARG A 170 -23.76 15.45 6.92
CA ARG A 170 -22.80 14.39 6.58
C ARG A 170 -22.30 14.47 5.15
N THR A 171 -23.17 14.85 4.21
CA THR A 171 -22.83 14.89 2.79
C THR A 171 -21.62 15.79 2.53
N VAL A 172 -21.62 17.01 3.07
CA VAL A 172 -20.52 17.97 2.82
C VAL A 172 -19.23 17.51 3.49
N ASN A 173 -19.32 17.00 4.71
CA ASN A 173 -18.14 16.62 5.48
C ASN A 173 -17.52 15.29 5.02
N LEU A 174 -18.32 14.35 4.48
CA LEU A 174 -17.86 13.05 3.99
C LEU A 174 -17.42 13.05 2.52
N ILE A 175 -17.57 14.15 1.77
CA ILE A 175 -17.18 14.19 0.35
C ILE A 175 -15.72 13.75 0.14
N SER A 176 -14.80 14.23 0.98
CA SER A 176 -13.39 13.84 0.88
C SER A 176 -13.19 12.35 1.10
N LEU A 177 -13.87 11.77 2.11
CA LEU A 177 -13.83 10.33 2.36
C LEU A 177 -14.40 9.55 1.17
N ARG A 178 -15.56 9.96 0.67
CA ARG A 178 -16.21 9.27 -0.46
C ARG A 178 -15.35 9.34 -1.72
N LYS A 179 -14.67 10.47 -1.94
CA LYS A 179 -13.71 10.60 -3.03
C LYS A 179 -12.54 9.62 -2.86
N ALA A 180 -11.96 9.55 -1.66
CA ALA A 180 -10.87 8.61 -1.39
C ALA A 180 -11.30 7.14 -1.59
N GLU A 181 -12.53 6.77 -1.23
CA GLU A 181 -13.09 5.44 -1.49
C GLU A 181 -13.17 5.16 -3.00
N LEU A 182 -13.63 6.13 -3.80
CA LEU A 182 -13.68 5.98 -5.27
C LEU A 182 -12.28 5.92 -5.89
N ASP A 183 -11.32 6.69 -5.36
CA ASP A 183 -9.93 6.66 -5.81
C ASP A 183 -9.26 5.30 -5.49
N LEU A 184 -9.65 4.65 -4.37
CA LEU A 184 -9.25 3.28 -4.06
C LEU A 184 -9.84 2.28 -5.07
N ASP A 185 -11.15 2.33 -5.32
CA ASP A 185 -11.80 1.47 -6.32
C ASP A 185 -11.14 1.62 -7.70
N TRP A 186 -10.82 2.86 -8.10
CA TRP A 186 -10.09 3.14 -9.34
C TRP A 186 -8.69 2.53 -9.36
N SER A 187 -7.95 2.61 -8.24
CA SER A 187 -6.61 2.01 -8.14
C SER A 187 -6.65 0.49 -8.32
N GLU A 188 -7.69 -0.18 -7.82
CA GLU A 188 -7.89 -1.62 -8.03
C GLU A 188 -8.16 -1.95 -9.50
N PHE A 189 -9.01 -1.16 -10.17
CA PHE A 189 -9.26 -1.35 -11.60
C PHE A 189 -8.04 -1.03 -12.47
N GLU A 190 -7.21 -0.05 -12.11
CA GLU A 190 -5.93 0.22 -12.78
C GLU A 190 -5.00 -0.99 -12.69
N LEU A 191 -4.87 -1.60 -11.50
CA LEU A 191 -4.07 -2.80 -11.32
C LEU A 191 -4.58 -3.97 -12.18
N GLN A 192 -5.89 -4.20 -12.21
CA GLN A 192 -6.49 -5.23 -13.07
C GLN A 192 -6.19 -4.97 -14.55
N GLY A 193 -6.36 -3.72 -15.01
CA GLY A 193 -6.02 -3.31 -16.38
C GLY A 193 -4.54 -3.53 -16.70
N PHE A 194 -3.66 -3.23 -15.76
CA PHE A 194 -2.22 -3.47 -15.89
C PHE A 194 -1.91 -4.96 -16.07
N VAL A 195 -2.46 -5.82 -15.20
CA VAL A 195 -2.29 -7.29 -15.28
C VAL A 195 -2.78 -7.83 -16.62
N LEU A 196 -3.97 -7.41 -17.07
CA LEU A 196 -4.52 -7.82 -18.36
C LEU A 196 -3.63 -7.37 -19.53
N SER A 197 -3.14 -6.13 -19.49
CA SER A 197 -2.23 -5.63 -20.52
C SER A 197 -0.90 -6.38 -20.56
N LEU A 198 -0.38 -6.77 -19.39
CA LEU A 198 0.84 -7.56 -19.27
C LEU A 198 0.63 -8.97 -19.83
N ALA A 199 -0.47 -9.63 -19.48
CA ALA A 199 -0.84 -10.94 -20.00
C ALA A 199 -0.93 -10.93 -21.54
N ALA A 200 -1.67 -9.98 -22.11
CA ALA A 200 -1.80 -9.83 -23.57
C ALA A 200 -0.46 -9.56 -24.26
N ARG A 201 0.43 -8.80 -23.62
CA ARG A 201 1.78 -8.54 -24.13
C ARG A 201 2.65 -9.79 -24.14
N VAL A 202 2.60 -10.58 -23.06
CA VAL A 202 3.34 -11.85 -22.95
C VAL A 202 2.84 -12.84 -24.00
N GLU A 203 1.52 -12.97 -24.18
CA GLU A 203 0.94 -13.83 -25.21
C GLU A 203 1.39 -13.43 -26.62
N THR A 204 1.38 -12.13 -26.92
CA THR A 204 1.86 -11.62 -28.22
C THR A 204 3.33 -11.96 -28.45
N LEU A 205 4.19 -11.76 -27.44
CA LEU A 205 5.62 -12.06 -27.53
C LEU A 205 5.87 -13.57 -27.67
N TYR A 206 5.08 -14.40 -27.00
CA TYR A 206 5.13 -15.86 -27.11
C TYR A 206 4.84 -16.31 -28.54
N TRP A 207 3.73 -15.85 -29.13
CA TRP A 207 3.38 -16.22 -30.51
C TRP A 207 4.39 -15.70 -31.54
N GLN A 208 4.96 -14.51 -31.31
CA GLN A 208 6.07 -14.01 -32.13
C GLN A 208 7.30 -14.90 -32.03
N TYR A 209 7.70 -15.31 -30.82
CA TYR A 209 8.81 -16.23 -30.62
C TYR A 209 8.57 -17.58 -31.31
N TYR A 210 7.38 -18.16 -31.14
CA TYR A 210 6.98 -19.40 -31.82
C TYR A 210 7.08 -19.28 -33.35
N LEU A 211 6.57 -18.18 -33.91
CA LEU A 211 6.64 -17.93 -35.36
C LEU A 211 8.09 -17.85 -35.86
N ARG A 212 9.00 -17.22 -35.09
CA ARG A 212 10.42 -17.12 -35.44
C ARG A 212 11.11 -18.48 -35.41
N LEU A 213 10.81 -19.31 -34.42
CA LEU A 213 11.31 -20.69 -34.37
C LEU A 213 10.86 -21.47 -35.61
N ARG A 214 9.58 -21.38 -35.97
CA ARG A 214 9.06 -22.09 -37.14
C ARG A 214 9.67 -21.60 -38.45
N GLN A 215 9.94 -20.29 -38.56
CA GLN A 215 10.63 -19.73 -39.71
C GLN A 215 12.08 -20.23 -39.81
N LEU A 216 12.78 -20.34 -38.68
CA LEU A 216 14.14 -20.90 -38.64
C LEU A 216 14.16 -22.35 -39.12
N GLU A 217 13.20 -23.16 -38.69
CA GLU A 217 13.05 -24.56 -39.12
C GLU A 217 12.85 -24.67 -40.64
N ILE A 218 11.92 -23.88 -41.20
CA ILE A 218 11.65 -23.86 -42.65
C ILE A 218 12.91 -23.45 -43.44
N VAL A 219 13.63 -22.41 -42.97
CA VAL A 219 14.89 -21.98 -43.61
C VAL A 219 15.96 -23.07 -43.51
N GLY A 220 16.05 -23.78 -42.38
CA GLY A 220 16.94 -24.92 -42.19
C GLY A 220 16.64 -26.06 -43.18
N GLU A 221 15.39 -26.47 -43.31
CA GLU A 221 14.96 -27.50 -44.28
C GLU A 221 15.27 -27.07 -45.73
N SER A 222 15.03 -25.79 -46.06
CA SER A 222 15.34 -25.24 -47.38
C SER A 222 16.84 -25.28 -47.69
N LEU A 223 17.70 -25.03 -46.68
CA LEU A 223 19.15 -25.11 -46.81
C LEU A 223 19.62 -26.54 -47.05
N GLU A 224 19.08 -27.51 -46.31
CA GLU A 224 19.40 -28.94 -46.51
C GLU A 224 18.98 -29.43 -47.90
N LEU A 225 17.80 -29.00 -48.38
CA LEU A 225 17.35 -29.29 -49.73
C LEU A 225 18.30 -28.70 -50.78
N ALA A 226 18.68 -27.43 -50.63
CA ALA A 226 19.63 -26.76 -51.54
C ALA A 226 21.00 -27.46 -51.56
N LYS A 227 21.50 -27.91 -50.39
CA LYS A 227 22.74 -28.70 -50.31
C LYS A 227 22.63 -30.03 -51.07
N ARG A 228 21.52 -30.77 -50.92
CA ARG A 228 21.28 -32.02 -51.65
C ARG A 228 21.22 -31.81 -53.16
N GLN A 229 20.49 -30.79 -53.63
CA GLN A 229 20.41 -30.46 -55.06
C GLN A 229 21.78 -30.11 -55.65
N ARG A 230 22.62 -29.39 -54.89
CA ARG A 230 24.00 -29.09 -55.29
C ARG A 230 24.85 -30.35 -55.43
N GLU A 231 24.77 -31.28 -54.47
CA GLU A 231 25.52 -32.55 -54.54
C GLU A 231 25.08 -33.42 -55.72
N GLU A 232 23.77 -33.56 -55.95
CA GLU A 232 23.25 -34.33 -57.09
C GLU A 232 23.68 -33.76 -58.42
N THR A 233 23.68 -32.43 -58.54
CA THR A 233 24.17 -31.75 -59.74
C THR A 233 25.66 -32.02 -59.93
N GLY A 234 26.48 -31.90 -58.88
CA GLY A 234 27.92 -32.18 -58.94
C GLY A 234 28.29 -33.63 -59.26
N ARG A 235 27.43 -34.61 -59.00
CA ARG A 235 27.65 -36.02 -59.41
C ARG A 235 27.31 -36.29 -60.88
N ARG A 236 26.59 -35.40 -61.55
CA ARG A 236 26.12 -35.58 -62.94
C ARG A 236 27.04 -34.96 -63.99
N ILE A 237 28.05 -34.20 -63.57
CA ILE A 237 29.05 -33.54 -64.42
C ILE A 237 30.39 -34.25 -64.19
#